data_AF-A0A1S2PVC1-F1
#
_entry.id   AF-A0A1S2PVC1-F1
#
_cell.length_a   1.000
_cell.length_b   1.000
_cell.length_c   1.000
_cell.angle_alpha   90.00
_cell.angle_beta   90.00
_cell.angle_gamma   90.00
#
_symmetry.space_group_name_H-M   'P 1'
#
loop_
_entity.id
_entity.type
_entity.pdbx_description
1 polymer ?
#
loop_
_entity_poly.entity_id
_entity_poly.type
_entity_poly.pdbx_seq_one_letter_code
_entity_poly.pdbx_strand_id
1 'polypeptide(L)'
;MPEGEVALALAELRSALEVGLARIDGQLALLVQRSDQADKALQDLEARVTTLERARWPLPTVAVLVSITAVALTAFSMVKG
;
A
#
# COMPACT_ATOMS: atom_id res chain seq x y z
N MET A 1 46.57 -3.92 -39.26
CA MET A 1 46.28 -5.33 -38.91
C MET A 1 44.85 -5.41 -38.42
N PRO A 2 43.96 -6.17 -39.09
CA PRO A 2 42.52 -6.19 -38.79
C PRO A 2 42.15 -6.84 -37.44
N GLU A 3 42.99 -7.73 -36.91
CA GLU A 3 42.73 -8.41 -35.62
C GLU A 3 42.75 -7.47 -34.42
N GLY A 4 43.62 -6.46 -34.42
CA GLY A 4 43.70 -5.46 -33.34
C GLY A 4 42.45 -4.57 -33.29
N GLU A 5 41.86 -4.29 -34.45
CA GLU A 5 40.64 -3.49 -34.56
C GLU A 5 39.41 -4.27 -34.05
N VAL A 6 39.33 -5.57 -34.35
CA VAL A 6 38.29 -6.46 -33.81
C VAL A 6 38.41 -6.61 -32.29
N ALA A 7 39.64 -6.79 -31.78
CA ALA A 7 39.87 -6.89 -30.34
C ALA A 7 39.46 -5.62 -29.59
N LEU A 8 39.73 -4.45 -30.19
CA LEU A 8 39.29 -3.16 -29.64
C LEU A 8 37.76 -3.03 -29.63
N ALA A 9 37.10 -3.33 -30.75
CA ALA A 9 35.64 -3.26 -30.83
C ALA A 9 34.94 -4.20 -29.82
N LEU A 10 35.50 -5.39 -29.59
CA LEU A 10 35.00 -6.31 -28.56
C LEU A 10 35.21 -5.76 -27.15
N ALA A 11 36.34 -5.11 -26.89
CA ALA A 11 36.60 -4.48 -25.60
C ALA A 11 35.63 -3.31 -25.33
N GLU A 12 35.35 -2.50 -26.35
CA GLU A 12 34.36 -1.42 -26.29
C GLU A 12 32.93 -1.94 -26.08
N LEU A 13 32.54 -2.99 -26.82
CA LEU A 13 31.24 -3.63 -26.66
C LEU A 13 31.07 -4.20 -25.24
N ARG A 14 32.10 -4.87 -24.72
CA ARG A 14 32.10 -5.38 -23.34
C ARG A 14 31.95 -4.25 -22.34
N SER A 15 32.71 -3.16 -22.51
CA SER A 15 32.61 -1.99 -21.62
C SER A 15 31.21 -1.37 -21.66
N ALA A 16 30.60 -1.23 -22.83
CA ALA A 16 29.25 -0.71 -22.96
C ALA A 16 28.21 -1.63 -22.31
N LEU A 17 28.39 -2.95 -22.43
CA LEU A 17 27.54 -3.94 -21.79
C LEU A 17 27.64 -3.90 -20.26
N GLU A 18 28.85 -3.84 -19.70
CA GLU A 18 29.08 -3.75 -18.26
C GLU A 18 28.41 -2.51 -17.66
N VAL A 19 28.53 -1.36 -18.33
CA VAL A 19 27.85 -0.12 -17.94
C VAL A 19 26.32 -0.27 -18.03
N GLY A 20 25.83 -0.89 -19.10
CA GLY A 20 24.40 -1.16 -19.30
C GLY A 20 23.82 -2.06 -18.20
N LEU A 21 24.49 -3.15 -17.86
CA LEU A 21 24.10 -4.06 -16.80
C LEU A 21 24.11 -3.37 -15.44
N ALA A 22 25.17 -2.64 -15.10
CA ALA A 22 25.24 -1.89 -13.86
C ALA A 22 24.09 -0.88 -13.71
N ARG A 23 23.68 -0.24 -14.82
CA ARG A 23 22.52 0.65 -14.83
C ARG A 23 21.20 -0.08 -14.61
N ILE A 24 21.00 -1.23 -15.26
CA ILE A 24 19.78 -2.05 -15.11
C ILE A 24 19.69 -2.57 -13.68
N ASP A 25 20.78 -3.08 -13.12
CA ASP A 25 20.84 -3.56 -11.74
C ASP A 25 20.46 -2.44 -10.76
N GLY A 26 20.97 -1.22 -10.98
CA GLY A 26 20.58 -0.05 -10.19
C GLY A 26 19.08 0.28 -10.31
N GLN A 27 18.50 0.22 -11.51
CA GLN A 27 17.07 0.46 -11.72
C GLN A 27 16.20 -0.62 -11.06
N LEU A 28 16.61 -1.89 -11.12
CA LEU A 28 15.91 -3.00 -10.47
C LEU A 28 16.00 -2.88 -8.94
N ALA A 29 17.15 -2.51 -8.39
CA ALA A 29 17.31 -2.27 -6.96
C ALA A 29 16.36 -1.16 -6.47
N LEU A 30 16.24 -0.07 -7.23
CA LEU A 30 15.28 1.00 -6.93
C LEU A 30 13.82 0.53 -7.05
N LEU A 31 13.50 -0.32 -8.02
CA LEU A 31 12.16 -0.87 -8.18
C LEU A 31 11.78 -1.77 -6.98
N VAL A 32 12.68 -2.65 -6.56
CA VAL A 32 12.51 -3.48 -5.36
C VAL A 32 12.33 -2.60 -4.13
N GLN A 33 13.18 -1.59 -3.93
CA GLN A 33 13.05 -0.67 -2.81
C GLN A 33 11.69 0.05 -2.78
N ARG A 34 11.19 0.48 -3.94
CA ARG A 34 9.87 1.11 -4.04
C ARG A 34 8.73 0.14 -3.80
N SER A 35 8.87 -1.11 -4.24
CA SER A 35 7.91 -2.17 -3.93
C SER A 35 7.81 -2.39 -2.42
N ASP A 36 8.95 -2.54 -1.75
CA ASP A 36 9.01 -2.70 -0.29
C ASP A 36 8.41 -1.49 0.45
N GLN A 37 8.60 -0.28 -0.08
CA GLN A 37 7.98 0.93 0.48
C GLN A 37 6.46 0.93 0.29
N ALA A 38 5.97 0.51 -0.88
CA ALA A 38 4.55 0.41 -1.15
C ALA A 38 3.89 -0.65 -0.26
N ASP A 39 4.51 -1.81 -0.10
CA ASP A 39 4.01 -2.89 0.77
C ASP A 39 3.92 -2.42 2.23
N LYS A 40 4.91 -1.68 2.73
CA LYS A 40 4.86 -1.07 4.07
C LYS A 40 3.73 -0.05 4.19
N ALA A 41 3.53 0.79 3.18
CA ALA A 41 2.46 1.79 3.19
C ALA A 41 1.07 1.12 3.16
N LEU A 42 0.92 0.03 2.41
CA LEU A 42 -0.30 -0.77 2.40
C LEU A 42 -0.57 -1.41 3.76
N GLN A 43 0.45 -1.99 4.40
CA GLN A 43 0.33 -2.56 5.75
C GLN A 43 -0.06 -1.51 6.79
N ASP A 44 0.53 -0.31 6.75
CA ASP A 44 0.13 0.80 7.62
C ASP A 44 -1.33 1.22 7.37
N LEU A 45 -1.72 1.34 6.10
CA LEU A 45 -3.08 1.71 5.75
C LEU A 45 -4.09 0.65 6.21
N GLU A 46 -3.78 -0.64 6.06
CA GLU A 46 -4.62 -1.74 6.53
C GLU A 46 -4.75 -1.73 8.07
N ALA A 47 -3.66 -1.52 8.80
CA ALA A 47 -3.68 -1.37 10.25
C ALA A 47 -4.55 -0.18 10.70
N ARG A 48 -4.48 0.93 9.97
CA ARG A 48 -5.29 2.12 10.25
C ARG A 48 -6.76 1.90 9.88
N VAL A 49 -7.05 1.26 8.75
CA VAL A 49 -8.42 0.91 8.34
C VAL A 49 -9.06 -0.01 9.37
N THR A 50 -8.36 -1.08 9.79
CA THR A 50 -8.85 -2.02 10.81
C THR A 50 -9.04 -1.34 12.17
N THR A 51 -8.15 -0.43 12.55
CA THR A 51 -8.31 0.38 13.77
C THR A 51 -9.55 1.28 13.68
N LEU A 52 -9.74 1.96 12.54
CA LEU A 52 -10.94 2.74 12.27
C LEU A 52 -12.19 1.86 12.22
N GLU A 53 -12.10 0.62 11.75
CA GLU A 53 -13.15 -0.42 11.74
C GLU A 53 -13.59 -0.81 13.14
N ARG A 54 -12.62 -0.94 14.04
CA ARG A 54 -12.87 -1.26 15.44
C ARG A 54 -13.39 -0.05 16.23
N ALA A 55 -12.93 1.15 15.90
CA ALA A 55 -13.33 2.39 16.56
C ALA A 55 -14.69 2.93 16.07
N ARG A 56 -15.06 2.63 14.81
CA ARG A 56 -16.39 2.92 14.29
C ARG A 56 -17.35 1.87 14.85
N TRP A 57 -18.01 2.18 15.96
CA TRP A 57 -19.28 1.48 16.25
C TRP A 57 -20.09 1.50 14.96
N PRO A 58 -20.61 0.35 14.48
CA PRO A 58 -21.35 0.35 13.22
C PRO A 58 -22.44 1.41 13.35
N LEU A 59 -22.44 2.41 12.46
CA LEU A 59 -23.50 3.42 12.42
C LEU A 59 -24.90 2.77 12.49
N PRO A 60 -25.15 1.58 11.88
CA PRO A 60 -26.37 0.82 12.10
C PRO A 60 -26.63 0.44 13.56
N THR A 61 -25.62 -0.03 14.31
CA THR A 61 -25.76 -0.40 15.72
C THR A 61 -26.13 0.80 16.57
N VAL A 62 -25.51 1.96 16.33
CA VAL A 62 -25.88 3.20 17.04
C VAL A 62 -27.31 3.62 16.71
N ALA A 63 -27.71 3.55 15.43
CA ALA A 63 -29.07 3.87 15.01
C ALA A 63 -30.12 2.93 15.64
N VAL A 64 -29.81 1.63 15.73
CA VAL A 64 -30.67 0.65 16.40
C VAL A 64 -30.81 0.98 17.88
N LEU A 65 -29.72 1.28 18.59
CA LEU A 65 -29.77 1.66 20.01
C LEU A 65 -30.59 2.94 20.23
N VAL A 66 -30.44 3.94 19.37
CA VAL A 66 -31.23 5.18 19.41
C VAL A 66 -32.70 4.88 19.18
N SER A 67 -33.04 4.05 18.19
CA SER A 67 -34.42 3.66 17.90
C SER A 67 -35.07 2.93 19.08
N ILE A 68 -34.37 1.95 19.67
CA ILE A 68 -34.85 1.22 20.86
C ILE A 68 -35.09 2.19 22.03
N THR A 69 -34.17 3.11 22.25
CA THR A 69 -34.29 4.11 23.33
C THR A 69 -35.48 5.03 23.10
N ALA A 70 -35.67 5.51 21.86
CA ALA A 70 -36.81 6.36 21.50
C ALA A 70 -38.15 5.62 21.68
N VAL A 71 -38.24 4.36 21.27
CA VAL A 71 -39.43 3.52 21.48
C VAL A 71 -39.71 3.33 22.97
N ALA A 72 -38.69 3.02 23.77
CA ALA A 72 -38.84 2.83 25.21
C ALA A 72 -39.32 4.10 25.92
N LEU A 73 -38.74 5.26 25.58
CA LEU A 73 -39.16 6.56 26.12
C LEU A 73 -40.59 6.89 25.73
N THR A 74 -40.99 6.61 24.49
CA THR A 74 -42.36 6.84 24.01
C THR A 74 -43.35 5.96 24.75
N ALA A 75 -43.06 4.67 24.91
CA ALA A 75 -43.91 3.74 25.64
C ALA A 75 -44.04 4.13 27.13
N PHE A 76 -42.95 4.54 27.77
CA PHE A 76 -42.97 5.01 29.15
C PHE A 76 -43.82 6.27 29.32
N SER A 77 -43.68 7.23 28.38
CA SER A 77 -44.50 8.44 28.37
C SER A 77 -45.98 8.12 28.26
N MET A 78 -46.36 7.18 27.39
CA MET A 78 -47.75 6.76 27.17
C MET A 78 -48.38 6.04 28.38
N VAL A 79 -47.58 5.38 29.22
CA VAL A 79 -48.08 4.72 30.45
C VAL A 79 -48.17 5.70 31.63
N LYS A 80 -47.38 6.79 31.62
CA LYS A 80 -47.35 7.80 32.69
C LYS A 80 -48.26 9.00 32.44
N GLY A 81 -48.67 9.25 31.20
CA GLY A 81 -49.64 10.31 30.82
C GLY A 81 -51.07 9.78 30.81
#